data_AF-R2QFR3-F1
#
_entry.id   AF-R2QFR3-F1
#
_cell.length_a   1.000
_cell.length_b   1.000
_cell.length_c   1.000
_cell.angle_alpha   90.00
_cell.angle_beta   90.00
_cell.angle_gamma   90.00
#
_symmetry.space_group_name_H-M   'P 1'
#
loop_
_entity.id
_entity.type
_entity.pdbx_description
1 polymer ?
#
loop_
_entity_poly.entity_id
_entity_poly.type
_entity_poly.pdbx_seq_one_letter_code
_entity_poly.pdbx_strand_id
1 'polypeptide(L)'
;MKAFRMKQCVIIFFLMVAILSGCSLKRPPRGMPVKKAPPVETHVDQSGGLSDYITGESKFEIKSVTSIREDGTRDQVTIDGKNFDLSIPASITDKKLKLKVIFKNGKRANVEIELPKREPIDSYDTFADQMNEAINDMGENAETRFPSTVKDGTFIADDKNDAQTWVHIQEGKLLGLSMIAGEEAATPELAAIMVAFILNYEVDNDKVFRAFNDLFETGETSTVTSNGYQFTFDIYDYSLYIDITRVVD
;
A
#
# COMPACT_ATOMS: atom_id res chain seq x y z
N MET A 1 -69.18 -5.38 -31.25
CA MET A 1 -69.61 -4.78 -32.55
C MET A 1 -68.36 -4.45 -33.37
N LYS A 2 -68.27 -5.02 -34.59
CA LYS A 2 -67.44 -4.64 -35.77
C LYS A 2 -66.01 -4.12 -35.48
N ALA A 3 -64.91 -4.85 -35.70
CA ALA A 3 -64.36 -5.44 -36.94
C ALA A 3 -64.18 -4.46 -38.12
N PHE A 4 -63.09 -4.66 -38.85
CA PHE A 4 -62.66 -4.11 -40.17
C PHE A 4 -61.81 -2.81 -40.13
N ARG A 5 -60.63 -2.68 -40.78
CA ARG A 5 -60.04 -3.42 -41.91
C ARG A 5 -58.51 -3.45 -41.94
N MET A 6 -58.06 -4.62 -42.37
CA MET A 6 -56.78 -5.05 -42.95
C MET A 6 -56.48 -4.40 -44.32
N LYS A 7 -55.18 -4.24 -44.63
CA LYS A 7 -54.54 -4.42 -45.97
C LYS A 7 -53.01 -4.30 -45.79
N GLN A 8 -52.27 -5.41 -45.68
CA GLN A 8 -51.65 -6.20 -46.76
C GLN A 8 -50.64 -5.45 -47.65
N CYS A 9 -49.36 -5.77 -47.47
CA CYS A 9 -48.37 -6.16 -48.50
C CYS A 9 -47.31 -7.02 -47.78
N VAL A 10 -47.33 -8.36 -47.85
CA VAL A 10 -46.90 -9.24 -48.96
C VAL A 10 -45.36 -9.34 -49.06
N ILE A 11 -44.86 -10.50 -48.57
CA ILE A 11 -43.72 -11.31 -49.05
C ILE A 11 -42.33 -10.67 -48.79
N ILE A 12 -41.40 -11.30 -48.05
CA ILE A 12 -40.56 -12.44 -48.49
C ILE A 12 -40.20 -13.37 -47.32
N PHE A 13 -40.39 -14.65 -47.62
CA PHE A 13 -39.94 -15.84 -46.91
C PHE A 13 -38.41 -15.98 -47.09
N PHE A 14 -37.63 -15.97 -46.02
CA PHE A 14 -36.33 -16.66 -46.01
C PHE A 14 -36.16 -17.37 -44.68
N LEU A 15 -36.41 -18.68 -44.75
CA LEU A 15 -36.01 -19.67 -43.76
C LEU A 15 -34.48 -19.62 -43.63
N MET A 16 -33.97 -19.21 -42.47
CA MET A 16 -32.63 -19.63 -42.01
C MET A 16 -32.73 -20.07 -40.55
N VAL A 17 -33.16 -21.32 -40.39
CA VAL A 17 -32.73 -22.15 -39.27
C VAL A 17 -31.31 -22.57 -39.59
N ALA A 18 -30.32 -21.93 -38.95
CA ALA A 18 -28.96 -22.43 -38.94
C ALA A 18 -28.26 -22.10 -37.62
N ILE A 19 -28.40 -23.05 -36.69
CA ILE A 19 -27.35 -23.52 -35.79
C ILE A 19 -26.74 -22.45 -34.87
N LEU A 20 -27.36 -22.33 -33.68
CA LEU A 20 -26.68 -22.07 -32.41
C LEU A 20 -25.53 -23.08 -32.25
N SER A 21 -24.41 -22.78 -32.89
CA SER A 21 -23.15 -23.47 -32.68
C SER A 21 -22.60 -22.93 -31.39
N GLY A 22 -22.97 -23.61 -30.30
CA GLY A 22 -22.29 -23.44 -29.03
C GLY A 22 -20.80 -23.53 -29.28
N CYS A 23 -20.07 -22.45 -28.96
CA CYS A 23 -18.68 -22.58 -28.58
C CYS A 23 -18.67 -23.44 -27.32
N SER A 24 -18.62 -24.75 -27.57
CA SER A 24 -18.22 -25.77 -26.64
C SER A 24 -16.92 -25.27 -26.01
N LEU A 25 -17.01 -24.82 -24.75
CA LEU A 25 -15.89 -24.84 -23.83
C LEU A 25 -15.35 -26.26 -23.94
N LYS A 26 -14.25 -26.44 -24.68
CA LYS A 26 -13.45 -27.65 -24.66
C LYS A 26 -13.21 -27.92 -23.19
N ARG A 27 -13.88 -28.94 -22.65
CA ARG A 27 -13.58 -29.43 -21.31
C ARG A 27 -12.06 -29.66 -21.29
N PRO A 28 -11.33 -29.11 -20.31
CA PRO A 28 -9.92 -29.41 -20.19
C PRO A 28 -9.76 -30.94 -20.17
N PRO A 29 -8.68 -31.47 -20.77
CA PRO A 29 -8.44 -32.91 -20.80
C PRO A 29 -8.61 -33.49 -19.39
N ARG A 30 -9.44 -34.54 -19.26
CA ARG A 30 -9.57 -35.30 -18.01
C ARG A 30 -8.16 -35.73 -17.58
N GLY A 31 -7.65 -35.14 -16.50
CA GLY A 31 -6.33 -35.47 -15.96
C GLY A 31 -5.41 -34.28 -15.74
N MET A 32 -5.72 -33.07 -16.23
CA MET A 32 -4.99 -31.89 -15.75
C MET A 32 -5.47 -31.53 -14.34
N PRO A 33 -4.56 -31.36 -13.36
CA PRO A 33 -4.95 -30.81 -12.07
C PRO A 33 -5.51 -29.42 -12.34
N VAL A 34 -6.82 -29.26 -12.17
CA VAL A 34 -7.41 -27.93 -11.98
C VAL A 34 -6.71 -27.40 -10.73
N LYS A 35 -5.73 -26.49 -10.90
CA LYS A 35 -5.16 -25.74 -9.78
C LYS A 35 -6.35 -25.08 -9.11
N LYS A 36 -6.83 -25.69 -8.01
CA LYS A 36 -7.89 -25.09 -7.20
C LYS A 36 -7.29 -23.78 -6.71
N ALA A 37 -7.82 -22.65 -7.18
CA ALA A 37 -7.41 -21.35 -6.71
C ALA A 37 -7.40 -21.37 -5.17
N PRO A 38 -6.35 -20.81 -4.53
CA PRO A 38 -6.16 -20.95 -3.11
C PRO A 38 -7.38 -20.41 -2.35
N PRO A 39 -7.64 -20.93 -1.13
CA PRO A 39 -8.78 -20.47 -0.33
C PRO A 39 -8.63 -19.02 0.14
N VAL A 40 -7.40 -18.49 0.11
CA VAL A 40 -7.00 -17.13 0.49
C VAL A 40 -6.01 -16.63 -0.56
N GLU A 41 -6.20 -15.40 -1.03
CA GLU A 41 -5.25 -14.64 -1.83
C GLU A 41 -4.70 -13.52 -0.95
N THR A 42 -3.40 -13.21 -1.08
CA THR A 42 -2.72 -12.24 -0.23
C THR A 42 -1.91 -11.28 -1.09
N HIS A 43 -1.88 -10.02 -0.71
CA HIS A 43 -1.08 -8.98 -1.31
C HIS A 43 -0.16 -8.37 -0.25
N VAL A 44 1.06 -8.02 -0.65
CA VAL A 44 2.04 -7.34 0.19
C VAL A 44 2.33 -6.00 -0.45
N ASP A 45 2.18 -4.94 0.33
CA ASP A 45 2.49 -3.57 -0.03
C ASP A 45 3.62 -3.07 0.88
N GLN A 46 4.74 -2.67 0.26
CA GLN A 46 5.92 -2.14 0.95
C GLN A 46 6.09 -0.63 0.77
N SER A 47 5.06 0.08 0.28
CA SER A 47 5.10 1.52 0.02
C SER A 47 5.12 2.36 1.30
N GLY A 48 4.48 1.91 2.38
CA GLY A 48 4.40 2.69 3.62
C GLY A 48 5.74 2.80 4.35
N GLY A 49 6.03 3.94 4.95
CA GLY A 49 7.35 4.28 5.49
C GLY A 49 7.79 3.43 6.69
N LEU A 50 6.84 2.91 7.47
CA LEU A 50 7.13 2.29 8.77
C LEU A 50 7.00 0.76 8.76
N SER A 51 6.18 0.22 7.86
CA SER A 51 5.75 -1.18 7.89
C SER A 51 5.34 -1.66 6.52
N ASP A 52 5.45 -2.98 6.32
CA ASP A 52 4.86 -3.68 5.19
C ASP A 52 3.41 -4.04 5.56
N TYR A 53 2.49 -3.72 4.66
CA TYR A 53 1.08 -4.01 4.82
C TYR A 53 0.72 -5.28 4.05
N ILE A 54 0.07 -6.20 4.74
CA ILE A 54 -0.41 -7.43 4.13
C ILE A 54 -1.93 -7.41 4.18
N THR A 55 -2.55 -7.49 3.02
CA THR A 55 -3.99 -7.71 2.89
C THR A 55 -4.26 -9.11 2.40
N GLY A 56 -5.41 -9.66 2.75
CA GLY A 56 -5.84 -10.91 2.16
C GLY A 56 -7.35 -11.04 2.03
N GLU A 57 -7.75 -11.66 0.93
CA GLU A 57 -9.15 -11.93 0.58
C GLU A 57 -9.39 -13.45 0.55
N SER A 58 -10.49 -13.87 1.16
CA SER A 58 -10.89 -15.27 1.24
C SER A 58 -12.23 -15.53 0.56
N LYS A 59 -12.36 -16.74 -0.01
CA LYS A 59 -13.65 -17.23 -0.55
C LYS A 59 -14.72 -17.44 0.52
N PHE A 60 -14.30 -17.69 1.76
CA PHE A 60 -15.16 -17.99 2.90
C PHE A 60 -15.01 -16.92 3.98
N GLU A 61 -16.06 -16.69 4.76
CA GLU A 61 -15.97 -15.83 5.94
C GLU A 61 -14.89 -16.33 6.91
N ILE A 62 -14.03 -15.40 7.31
CA ILE A 62 -12.92 -15.63 8.22
C ILE A 62 -13.46 -15.60 9.64
N LYS A 63 -13.02 -16.56 10.45
CA LYS A 63 -13.26 -16.61 11.89
C LYS A 63 -12.07 -16.05 12.66
N SER A 64 -10.86 -16.41 12.26
CA SER A 64 -9.62 -15.94 12.87
C SER A 64 -8.45 -16.12 11.93
N VAL A 65 -7.49 -15.20 12.00
CA VAL A 65 -6.16 -15.32 11.40
C VAL A 65 -5.14 -15.27 12.53
N THR A 66 -4.13 -16.12 12.47
CA THR A 66 -2.98 -16.05 13.37
C THR A 66 -1.74 -15.83 12.53
N SER A 67 -1.09 -14.69 12.74
CA SER A 67 0.24 -14.39 12.20
C SER A 67 1.31 -14.97 13.11
N ILE A 68 2.32 -15.61 12.53
CA ILE A 68 3.48 -16.17 13.23
C ILE A 68 4.74 -15.86 12.42
N ARG A 69 5.61 -15.04 12.98
CA ARG A 69 6.95 -14.74 12.44
C ARG A 69 7.93 -15.87 12.77
N GLU A 70 9.11 -15.86 12.13
CA GLU A 70 10.15 -16.89 12.32
C GLU A 70 10.67 -16.99 13.76
N ASP A 71 10.71 -15.87 14.48
CA ASP A 71 11.08 -15.80 15.91
C ASP A 71 9.95 -16.27 16.86
N GLY A 72 8.79 -16.64 16.31
CA GLY A 72 7.60 -17.04 17.06
C GLY A 72 6.71 -15.89 17.53
N THR A 73 7.08 -14.64 17.24
CA THR A 73 6.27 -13.45 17.51
C THR A 73 4.94 -13.54 16.76
N ARG A 74 3.87 -13.07 17.40
CA ARG A 74 2.54 -13.01 16.82
C ARG A 74 2.10 -11.59 16.64
N ASP A 75 1.50 -11.33 15.49
CA ASP A 75 1.00 -10.02 15.12
C ASP A 75 -0.50 -9.92 15.33
N GLN A 76 -0.95 -8.69 15.58
CA GLN A 76 -2.36 -8.37 15.51
C GLN A 76 -2.82 -8.40 14.05
N VAL A 77 -3.98 -9.00 13.82
CA VAL A 77 -4.61 -9.08 12.50
C VAL A 77 -6.03 -8.56 12.65
N THR A 78 -6.38 -7.57 11.83
CA THR A 78 -7.75 -7.06 11.71
C THR A 78 -8.50 -7.92 10.70
N ILE A 79 -9.76 -8.24 10.99
CA ILE A 79 -10.58 -9.12 10.16
C ILE A 79 -11.91 -8.43 9.91
N ASP A 80 -12.27 -8.29 8.64
CA ASP A 80 -13.58 -7.81 8.21
C ASP A 80 -14.20 -8.80 7.23
N GLY A 81 -15.13 -9.62 7.74
CA GLY A 81 -15.87 -10.61 6.95
C GLY A 81 -14.97 -11.63 6.25
N LYS A 82 -14.66 -11.37 4.98
CA LYS A 82 -13.80 -12.21 4.12
C LYS A 82 -12.40 -11.67 3.96
N ASN A 83 -12.15 -10.47 4.46
CA ASN A 83 -10.89 -9.76 4.34
C ASN A 83 -10.15 -9.77 5.66
N PHE A 84 -8.83 -9.64 5.58
CA PHE A 84 -8.00 -9.28 6.72
C PHE A 84 -6.88 -8.35 6.27
N ASP A 85 -6.39 -7.59 7.23
CA ASP A 85 -5.22 -6.74 7.10
C ASP A 85 -4.32 -6.92 8.33
N LEU A 86 -3.01 -6.80 8.10
CA LEU A 86 -2.02 -6.73 9.15
C LEU A 86 -0.83 -5.88 8.71
N SER A 87 -0.14 -5.33 9.69
CA SER A 87 1.05 -4.52 9.47
C SER A 87 2.25 -5.18 10.16
N ILE A 88 3.34 -5.34 9.41
CA ILE A 88 4.60 -5.90 9.91
C ILE A 88 5.67 -4.81 9.80
N PRO A 89 6.37 -4.44 10.89
CA PRO A 89 7.46 -3.48 10.81
C PRO A 89 8.48 -3.87 9.75
N ALA A 90 8.90 -2.88 8.97
CA ALA A 90 9.88 -3.04 7.92
C ALA A 90 11.19 -3.65 8.45
N SER A 91 12.05 -4.12 7.55
CA SER A 91 13.31 -4.73 7.99
C SER A 91 14.43 -4.66 6.98
N ILE A 92 15.67 -4.58 7.46
CA ILE A 92 16.88 -4.75 6.64
C ILE A 92 17.18 -6.22 6.27
N THR A 93 16.42 -7.17 6.81
CA THR A 93 16.57 -8.61 6.51
C THR A 93 15.27 -9.17 5.95
N ASP A 94 15.37 -10.11 5.01
CA ASP A 94 14.21 -10.83 4.51
C ASP A 94 13.51 -11.54 5.68
N LYS A 95 12.19 -11.44 5.74
CA LYS A 95 11.35 -12.09 6.76
C LYS A 95 10.43 -13.10 6.10
N LYS A 96 10.13 -14.17 6.83
CA LYS A 96 9.01 -15.07 6.49
C LYS A 96 7.90 -14.97 7.52
N LEU A 97 6.68 -14.92 7.02
CA LEU A 97 5.48 -14.87 7.82
C LEU A 97 4.59 -16.06 7.49
N LYS A 98 4.14 -16.76 8.54
CA LYS A 98 3.16 -17.83 8.40
C LYS A 98 1.81 -17.38 8.93
N LEU A 99 0.81 -17.36 8.05
CA LEU A 99 -0.58 -17.10 8.42
C LEU A 99 -1.33 -18.43 8.55
N LYS A 100 -2.03 -18.61 9.68
CA LYS A 100 -3.00 -19.68 9.88
C LYS A 100 -4.40 -19.09 9.87
N VAL A 101 -5.17 -19.41 8.84
CA VAL A 101 -6.54 -18.89 8.65
C VAL A 101 -7.55 -19.98 9.01
N ILE A 102 -8.52 -19.64 9.86
CA ILE A 102 -9.64 -20.50 10.22
C ILE A 102 -10.91 -19.82 9.73
N PHE A 103 -11.72 -20.54 8.94
CA PHE A 103 -12.97 -20.03 8.40
C PHE A 103 -14.16 -20.40 9.29
N LYS A 104 -15.26 -19.66 9.22
CA LYS A 104 -16.49 -19.97 9.97
C LYS A 104 -17.10 -21.32 9.62
N ASN A 105 -16.85 -21.83 8.41
CA ASN A 105 -17.26 -23.16 7.97
C ASN A 105 -16.36 -24.31 8.49
N GLY A 106 -15.40 -24.02 9.38
CA GLY A 106 -14.51 -24.99 10.00
C GLY A 106 -13.30 -25.40 9.15
N LYS A 107 -13.24 -25.00 7.88
CA LYS A 107 -12.05 -25.21 7.04
C LYS A 107 -10.88 -24.36 7.54
N ARG A 108 -9.67 -24.72 7.12
CA ARG A 108 -8.43 -24.02 7.47
C ARG A 108 -7.56 -23.84 6.25
N ALA A 109 -6.73 -22.80 6.27
CA ALA A 109 -5.67 -22.55 5.29
C ALA A 109 -4.39 -22.13 6.02
N ASN A 110 -3.25 -22.48 5.44
CA ASN A 110 -1.96 -21.94 5.82
C ASN A 110 -1.41 -21.19 4.62
N VAL A 111 -0.95 -19.96 4.85
CA VAL A 111 -0.30 -19.13 3.83
C VAL A 111 1.09 -18.79 4.36
N GLU A 112 2.08 -18.87 3.49
CA GLU A 112 3.42 -18.39 3.77
C GLU A 112 3.67 -17.18 2.88
N ILE A 113 4.14 -16.11 3.50
CA ILE A 113 4.38 -14.82 2.87
C ILE A 113 5.86 -14.51 3.07
N GLU A 114 6.52 -14.18 1.97
CA GLU A 114 7.87 -13.65 1.99
C GLU A 114 7.77 -12.12 2.01
N LEU A 115 8.46 -11.51 2.95
CA LEU A 115 8.57 -10.06 3.09
C LEU A 115 10.03 -9.71 2.78
N PRO A 116 10.31 -9.20 1.56
CA PRO A 116 11.65 -8.80 1.17
C PRO A 116 12.21 -7.75 2.11
N LYS A 117 13.52 -7.81 2.34
CA LYS A 117 14.22 -6.72 3.03
C LYS A 117 13.98 -5.38 2.35
N ARG A 118 13.99 -4.32 3.14
CA ARG A 118 14.05 -2.94 2.70
C ARG A 118 15.48 -2.48 2.64
N GLU A 119 15.79 -1.73 1.59
CA GLU A 119 17.01 -0.96 1.60
C GLU A 119 16.85 0.24 2.53
N PRO A 120 17.88 0.57 3.32
CA PRO A 120 17.89 1.81 4.06
C PRO A 120 17.87 3.03 3.16
N ILE A 121 17.24 4.10 3.63
CA ILE A 121 17.42 5.46 3.07
C ILE A 121 18.85 5.91 3.30
N ASP A 122 19.33 5.82 4.55
CA ASP A 122 20.69 6.16 4.98
C ASP A 122 20.94 5.59 6.41
N SER A 123 22.17 5.72 6.91
CA SER A 123 22.41 5.80 8.35
C SER A 123 21.60 6.94 8.98
N TYR A 124 21.02 6.69 10.15
CA TYR A 124 20.17 7.69 10.77
C TYR A 124 20.93 8.95 11.17
N ASP A 125 22.16 8.81 11.66
CA ASP A 125 22.99 9.96 12.05
C ASP A 125 23.24 10.91 10.87
N THR A 126 23.61 10.35 9.70
CA THR A 126 23.81 11.15 8.47
C THR A 126 22.51 11.80 8.01
N PHE A 127 21.40 11.04 8.00
CA PHE A 127 20.07 11.58 7.68
C PHE A 127 19.70 12.74 8.61
N ALA A 128 19.80 12.56 9.93
CA ALA A 128 19.39 13.56 10.91
C ALA A 128 20.25 14.83 10.79
N ASP A 129 21.57 14.69 10.61
CA ASP A 129 22.48 15.82 10.44
C ASP A 129 22.14 16.61 9.17
N GLN A 130 22.01 15.95 8.02
CA GLN A 130 21.68 16.58 6.74
C GLN A 130 20.31 17.26 6.75
N MET A 131 19.30 16.59 7.32
CA MET A 131 17.94 17.13 7.40
C MET A 131 17.90 18.34 8.32
N ASN A 132 18.53 18.27 9.49
CA ASN A 132 18.56 19.39 10.44
C ASN A 132 19.35 20.58 9.88
N GLU A 133 20.47 20.36 9.20
CA GLU A 133 21.24 21.42 8.52
C GLU A 133 20.38 22.11 7.44
N ALA A 134 19.79 21.33 6.54
CA ALA A 134 18.94 21.87 5.47
C ALA A 134 17.71 22.63 6.02
N ILE A 135 17.04 22.11 7.05
CA ILE A 135 15.89 22.79 7.69
C ILE A 135 16.34 24.09 8.36
N ASN A 136 17.52 24.12 9.02
CA ASN A 136 18.04 25.34 9.62
C ASN A 136 18.34 26.41 8.56
N ASP A 137 18.88 26.02 7.40
CA ASP A 137 19.21 26.93 6.30
C ASP A 137 17.96 27.54 5.64
N MET A 138 16.81 26.87 5.71
CA MET A 138 15.52 27.39 5.21
C MET A 138 14.92 28.49 6.09
N GLY A 139 15.43 28.71 7.31
CA GLY A 139 14.98 29.75 8.24
C GLY A 139 13.88 29.33 9.22
N GLU A 140 13.47 30.26 10.10
CA GLU A 140 12.63 30.01 11.30
C GLU A 140 11.18 29.56 11.05
N ASN A 141 10.81 29.19 9.83
CA ASN A 141 9.42 28.84 9.53
C ASN A 141 9.02 27.44 9.97
N ALA A 142 9.98 26.53 10.21
CA ALA A 142 9.71 25.16 10.67
C ALA A 142 10.45 24.83 11.98
N GLU A 143 9.71 24.29 12.96
CA GLU A 143 10.28 23.87 14.25
C GLU A 143 10.82 22.44 14.25
N THR A 144 10.50 21.64 13.22
CA THR A 144 10.87 20.22 13.17
C THR A 144 12.37 20.03 13.31
N ARG A 145 12.77 19.15 14.23
CA ARG A 145 14.17 18.70 14.37
C ARG A 145 14.22 17.20 14.60
N PHE A 146 15.08 16.53 13.86
CA PHE A 146 15.34 15.10 14.06
C PHE A 146 16.29 14.90 15.24
N PRO A 147 15.96 14.03 16.21
CA PRO A 147 16.85 13.73 17.33
C PRO A 147 18.22 13.23 16.86
N SER A 148 19.30 13.60 17.55
CA SER A 148 20.65 13.13 17.20
C SER A 148 20.95 11.70 17.68
N THR A 149 20.13 11.15 18.57
CA THR A 149 20.30 9.79 19.09
C THR A 149 18.95 9.13 19.27
N VAL A 150 18.83 7.91 18.76
CA VAL A 150 17.57 7.16 18.70
C VAL A 150 17.82 5.68 18.91
N LYS A 151 16.75 4.95 19.22
CA LYS A 151 16.80 3.50 19.38
C LYS A 151 16.17 2.84 18.15
N ASP A 152 16.54 1.59 17.91
CA ASP A 152 15.85 0.75 16.94
C ASP A 152 14.35 0.65 17.27
N GLY A 153 13.53 0.68 16.23
CA GLY A 153 12.08 0.67 16.30
C GLY A 153 11.43 1.82 15.53
N THR A 154 10.13 1.96 15.73
CA THR A 154 9.31 3.04 15.17
C THR A 154 9.00 4.05 16.27
N PHE A 155 9.26 5.34 16.02
CA PHE A 155 8.94 6.40 16.96
C PHE A 155 8.68 7.72 16.24
N ILE A 156 8.06 8.64 16.98
CA ILE A 156 7.81 10.01 16.55
C ILE A 156 9.12 10.77 16.67
N ALA A 157 9.69 11.18 15.54
CA ALA A 157 10.85 12.05 15.49
C ALA A 157 10.48 13.51 15.79
N ASP A 158 9.28 13.93 15.37
CA ASP A 158 8.78 15.28 15.58
C ASP A 158 7.24 15.32 15.63
N ASP A 159 6.68 16.24 16.42
CA ASP A 159 5.24 16.45 16.59
C ASP A 159 5.00 17.94 16.86
N LYS A 160 4.72 18.68 15.78
CA LYS A 160 4.69 20.15 15.76
C LYS A 160 3.65 20.66 14.77
N ASN A 161 2.92 21.69 15.17
CA ASN A 161 1.98 22.44 14.31
C ASN A 161 1.05 21.52 13.48
N ASP A 162 0.43 20.54 14.15
CA ASP A 162 -0.48 19.56 13.57
C ASP A 162 0.14 18.65 12.49
N ALA A 163 1.47 18.56 12.45
CA ALA A 163 2.24 17.60 11.68
C ALA A 163 3.06 16.68 12.60
N GLN A 164 2.96 15.39 12.35
CA GLN A 164 3.69 14.35 13.07
C GLN A 164 4.58 13.60 12.10
N THR A 165 5.86 13.46 12.45
CA THR A 165 6.84 12.74 11.66
C THR A 165 7.31 11.51 12.41
N TRP A 166 7.13 10.36 11.78
CA TRP A 166 7.57 9.06 12.25
C TRP A 166 8.76 8.58 11.44
N VAL A 167 9.66 7.88 12.13
CA VAL A 167 10.78 7.20 11.51
C VAL A 167 10.82 5.76 11.97
N HIS A 168 11.26 4.87 11.08
CA HIS A 168 11.52 3.47 11.41
C HIS A 168 13.01 3.16 11.24
N ILE A 169 13.64 2.67 12.32
CA ILE A 169 15.09 2.48 12.40
C ILE A 169 15.42 1.06 12.81
N GLN A 170 16.42 0.48 12.15
CA GLN A 170 16.97 -0.82 12.51
C GLN A 170 18.49 -0.81 12.33
N GLU A 171 19.23 -1.25 13.35
CA GLU A 171 20.70 -1.26 13.37
C GLU A 171 21.32 0.10 13.01
N GLY A 172 20.73 1.19 13.53
CA GLY A 172 21.17 2.56 13.27
C GLY A 172 20.91 3.09 11.85
N LYS A 173 20.11 2.37 11.05
CA LYS A 173 19.75 2.77 9.68
C LYS A 173 18.29 3.15 9.59
N LEU A 174 18.00 4.27 8.90
CA LEU A 174 16.65 4.71 8.59
C LEU A 174 16.09 3.85 7.46
N LEU A 175 15.03 3.11 7.72
CA LEU A 175 14.35 2.28 6.71
C LEU A 175 13.22 3.00 5.99
N GLY A 176 12.61 4.00 6.65
CA GLY A 176 11.58 4.81 6.07
C GLY A 176 11.04 5.86 7.03
N LEU A 177 10.33 6.79 6.43
CA LEU A 177 9.75 7.99 7.03
C LEU A 177 8.25 7.97 6.73
N SER A 178 7.44 8.35 7.69
CA SER A 178 6.02 8.64 7.48
C SER A 178 5.67 9.96 8.12
N MET A 179 5.00 10.83 7.40
CA MET A 179 4.53 12.12 7.89
C MET A 179 3.01 12.14 7.84
N ILE A 180 2.39 12.65 8.89
CA ILE A 180 0.94 12.71 9.05
C ILE A 180 0.57 14.15 9.40
N ALA A 181 -0.37 14.74 8.68
CA ALA A 181 -0.96 16.01 9.07
C ALA A 181 -2.47 16.04 8.75
N GLY A 182 -3.19 17.02 9.28
CA GLY A 182 -4.60 17.21 8.90
C GLY A 182 -4.76 17.44 7.38
N GLU A 183 -5.92 17.12 6.81
CA GLU A 183 -6.18 17.24 5.36
C GLU A 183 -5.95 18.65 4.80
N GLU A 184 -6.21 19.70 5.59
CA GLU A 184 -5.96 21.10 5.20
C GLU A 184 -4.51 21.56 5.44
N ALA A 185 -3.69 20.73 6.06
CA ALA A 185 -2.44 21.13 6.67
C ALA A 185 -1.27 21.05 5.67
N ALA A 186 -1.16 22.07 4.81
CA ALA A 186 0.11 22.47 4.24
C ALA A 186 0.94 23.16 5.34
N THR A 187 1.51 22.37 6.25
CA THR A 187 2.29 22.91 7.37
C THR A 187 3.70 23.27 6.91
N PRO A 188 4.31 24.32 7.49
CA PRO A 188 5.72 24.59 7.29
C PRO A 188 6.64 23.39 7.60
N GLU A 189 6.23 22.53 8.53
CA GLU A 189 6.95 21.31 8.94
C GLU A 189 7.03 20.30 7.80
N LEU A 190 5.89 19.94 7.22
CA LEU A 190 5.84 19.02 6.09
C LEU A 190 6.63 19.57 4.90
N ALA A 191 6.45 20.86 4.60
CA ALA A 191 7.15 21.51 3.51
C ALA A 191 8.68 21.50 3.73
N ALA A 192 9.14 21.83 4.95
CA ALA A 192 10.56 21.86 5.27
C ALA A 192 11.18 20.46 5.18
N ILE A 193 10.53 19.42 5.70
CA ILE A 193 11.03 18.04 5.61
C ILE A 193 11.07 17.59 4.14
N MET A 194 10.01 17.83 3.37
CA MET A 194 9.95 17.44 1.95
C MET A 194 11.03 18.14 1.13
N VAL A 195 11.19 19.45 1.28
CA VAL A 195 12.22 20.21 0.55
C VAL A 195 13.62 19.78 1.00
N ALA A 196 13.85 19.58 2.30
CA ALA A 196 15.14 19.14 2.82
C ALA A 196 15.51 17.76 2.28
N PHE A 197 14.54 16.83 2.24
CA PHE A 197 14.74 15.51 1.66
C PHE A 197 15.05 15.60 0.17
N ILE A 198 14.26 16.37 -0.58
CA ILE A 198 14.42 16.54 -2.02
C ILE A 198 15.82 17.08 -2.37
N LEU A 199 16.31 18.06 -1.60
CA LEU A 199 17.62 18.66 -1.81
C LEU A 199 18.76 17.71 -1.44
N ASN A 200 18.72 17.09 -0.26
CA ASN A 200 19.81 16.24 0.24
C ASN A 200 19.93 14.93 -0.54
N TYR A 201 18.82 14.42 -1.06
CA TYR A 201 18.76 13.16 -1.78
C TYR A 201 18.58 13.32 -3.29
N GLU A 202 18.80 14.52 -3.82
CA GLU A 202 18.76 14.86 -5.25
C GLU A 202 17.51 14.31 -5.98
N VAL A 203 16.37 14.39 -5.30
CA VAL A 203 15.09 13.92 -5.85
C VAL A 203 14.55 14.97 -6.83
N ASP A 204 13.97 14.52 -7.94
CA ASP A 204 13.26 15.40 -8.87
C ASP A 204 12.02 16.04 -8.22
N ASN A 205 12.15 17.31 -7.81
CA ASN A 205 11.11 18.10 -7.16
C ASN A 205 9.81 18.16 -7.98
N ASP A 206 9.90 18.34 -9.29
CA ASP A 206 8.72 18.52 -10.14
C ASP A 206 7.89 17.24 -10.21
N LYS A 207 8.55 16.07 -10.21
CA LYS A 207 7.85 14.78 -10.15
C LYS A 207 7.13 14.58 -8.83
N VAL A 208 7.79 14.88 -7.71
CA VAL A 208 7.21 14.74 -6.36
C VAL A 208 6.02 15.68 -6.20
N PHE A 209 6.17 16.95 -6.60
CA PHE A 209 5.11 17.94 -6.50
C PHE A 209 3.90 17.61 -7.38
N ARG A 210 4.11 17.07 -8.59
CA ARG A 210 3.00 16.59 -9.43
C ARG A 210 2.24 15.46 -8.76
N ALA A 211 2.93 14.44 -8.26
CA ALA A 211 2.29 13.33 -7.58
C ALA A 211 1.51 13.79 -6.34
N PHE A 212 2.06 14.74 -5.58
CA PHE A 212 1.35 15.35 -4.46
C PHE A 212 0.05 16.07 -4.89
N ASN A 213 0.07 16.82 -5.99
CA ASN A 213 -1.14 17.48 -6.49
C ASN A 213 -2.15 16.48 -7.07
N ASP A 214 -1.68 15.41 -7.73
CA ASP A 214 -2.53 14.36 -8.30
C ASP A 214 -3.42 13.72 -7.22
N LEU A 215 -2.94 13.60 -5.98
CA LEU A 215 -3.73 13.14 -4.83
C LEU A 215 -4.98 14.01 -4.61
N PHE A 216 -4.83 15.34 -4.61
CA PHE A 216 -5.96 16.26 -4.38
C PHE A 216 -6.87 16.41 -5.60
N GLU A 217 -6.33 16.21 -6.81
CA GLU A 217 -7.13 16.25 -8.04
C GLU A 217 -8.00 15.01 -8.21
N THR A 218 -7.48 13.83 -7.83
CA THR A 218 -8.14 12.53 -8.04
C THR A 218 -8.85 12.02 -6.80
N GLY A 219 -8.37 12.37 -5.60
CA GLY A 219 -8.78 11.76 -4.34
C GLY A 219 -8.27 10.33 -4.16
N GLU A 220 -7.37 9.85 -5.02
CA GLU A 220 -6.78 8.52 -4.95
C GLU A 220 -5.32 8.59 -4.47
N THR A 221 -4.85 7.52 -3.83
CA THR A 221 -3.44 7.38 -3.44
C THR A 221 -2.52 7.62 -4.64
N SER A 222 -1.55 8.50 -4.47
CA SER A 222 -0.59 8.86 -5.50
C SER A 222 0.81 8.37 -5.13
N THR A 223 1.58 7.88 -6.09
CA THR A 223 2.93 7.34 -5.84
C THR A 223 3.89 7.74 -6.93
N VAL A 224 5.11 8.11 -6.55
CA VAL A 224 6.17 8.48 -7.50
C VAL A 224 7.53 7.99 -7.02
N THR A 225 8.33 7.52 -7.97
CA THR A 225 9.72 7.13 -7.73
C THR A 225 10.67 8.09 -8.41
N SER A 226 11.68 8.55 -7.68
CA SER A 226 12.70 9.46 -8.18
C SER A 226 14.00 9.30 -7.41
N ASN A 227 15.12 9.22 -8.12
CA ASN A 227 16.47 8.94 -7.60
C ASN A 227 16.56 7.72 -6.65
N GLY A 228 15.78 6.67 -6.90
CA GLY A 228 15.73 5.47 -6.05
C GLY A 228 14.94 5.64 -4.74
N TYR A 229 14.16 6.71 -4.60
CA TYR A 229 13.24 6.92 -3.48
C TYR A 229 11.80 6.90 -3.99
N GLN A 230 10.93 6.21 -3.27
CA GLN A 230 9.50 6.20 -3.51
C GLN A 230 8.81 7.11 -2.49
N PHE A 231 7.93 7.96 -3.01
CA PHE A 231 7.02 8.80 -2.25
C PHE A 231 5.61 8.28 -2.49
N THR A 232 4.87 8.07 -1.42
CA THR A 232 3.45 7.71 -1.47
C THR A 232 2.66 8.75 -0.69
N PHE A 233 1.61 9.25 -1.31
CA PHE A 233 0.73 10.29 -0.78
C PHE A 233 -0.68 9.71 -0.70
N ASP A 234 -1.29 9.81 0.48
CA ASP A 234 -2.64 9.28 0.70
C ASP A 234 -3.46 10.19 1.62
N ILE A 235 -4.79 10.12 1.50
CA ILE A 235 -5.71 10.76 2.45
C ILE A 235 -6.58 9.68 3.08
N TYR A 236 -6.43 9.50 4.38
CA TYR A 236 -7.21 8.54 5.15
C TYR A 236 -7.75 9.21 6.41
N ASP A 237 -9.06 9.05 6.67
CA ASP A 237 -9.76 9.66 7.81
C ASP A 237 -9.45 11.16 8.02
N TYR A 238 -9.52 11.95 6.93
CA TYR A 238 -9.26 13.41 6.93
C TYR A 238 -7.82 13.79 7.34
N SER A 239 -6.87 12.87 7.18
CA SER A 239 -5.44 13.12 7.41
C SER A 239 -4.65 12.81 6.15
N LEU A 240 -3.73 13.70 5.81
CA LEU A 240 -2.70 13.51 4.78
C LEU A 240 -1.59 12.62 5.34
N TYR A 241 -1.25 11.58 4.60
CA TYR A 241 -0.11 10.69 4.84
C TYR A 241 0.91 10.87 3.72
N ILE A 242 2.18 11.00 4.11
CA ILE A 242 3.32 11.04 3.19
C ILE A 242 4.34 10.02 3.66
N ASP A 243 4.51 8.96 2.88
CA ASP A 243 5.50 7.93 3.13
C ASP A 243 6.68 8.07 2.18
N ILE A 244 7.89 7.93 2.72
CA ILE A 244 9.12 7.89 1.92
C ILE A 244 9.90 6.62 2.26
N THR A 245 10.27 5.88 1.21
CA THR A 245 11.07 4.65 1.29
C THR A 245 12.16 4.64 0.21
N ARG A 246 13.20 3.82 0.43
CA ARG A 246 14.19 3.50 -0.61
C ARG A 246 13.68 2.33 -1.44
N VAL A 247 13.79 2.42 -2.75
CA VAL A 247 13.49 1.33 -3.70
C VAL A 247 14.74 0.96 -4.49
N VAL A 248 14.89 -0.32 -4.80
CA VAL A 248 15.96 -0.83 -5.66
C VAL A 248 15.42 -0.93 -7.07
N ASP A 249 16.05 -0.22 -8.01
CA ASP A 249 15.83 -0.37 -9.45
C ASP A 249 16.31 -1.74 -9.97
#